data_AF-A0A9E5QYM3-F1
#
_entry.id   AF-A0A9E5QYM3-F1
#
_cell.length_a   1.000
_cell.length_b   1.000
_cell.length_c   1.000
_cell.angle_alpha   90.00
_cell.angle_beta   90.00
_cell.angle_gamma   90.00
#
_symmetry.space_group_name_H-M   'P 1'
#
loop_
_entity.id
_entity.type
_entity.pdbx_description
1 polymer ?
#
loop_
_entity_poly.entity_id
_entity_poly.type
_entity_poly.pdbx_seq_one_letter_code
_entity_poly.pdbx_strand_id
1 'polypeptide(L)'
;MPASTGRRANLVPDVEQLVERLTQDGVVVLNYDEPFARQVRPNAAPLSVSVDTDGTRYGADLTAYNLILALDKTGFDLRYGKERHIARWVPLLGAHQLYAALMGVAVGLSFGIELEEALQRLTTLQPLPGRMRPLEGPNGALIIDDTHTSNPSSLARALAYMGAMRPQPSMKETQTGQISPRGRLHVVLGDLADPGSDAQFNLMELGKQLTQVAATITTQGDSAAALARAALDHGSPAQLYARHLFRFRIPS
;
A
#
# COMPACT_ATOMS: atom_id res chain seq x y z
N MET A 1 18.25 -15.97 -0.02
CA MET A 1 17.39 -15.10 0.80
C MET A 1 18.25 -14.45 1.86
N PRO A 2 18.63 -13.15 1.75
CA PRO A 2 19.45 -12.53 2.78
C PRO A 2 18.60 -11.76 3.80
N ALA A 3 18.88 -12.05 5.07
CA ALA A 3 18.78 -11.25 6.28
C ALA A 3 18.05 -9.88 6.23
N SER A 4 16.72 -9.90 6.41
CA SER A 4 15.98 -8.79 7.05
C SER A 4 15.62 -9.09 8.51
N THR A 5 16.26 -10.10 9.08
CA THR A 5 15.85 -10.80 10.31
C THR A 5 16.03 -9.97 11.58
N GLY A 6 17.00 -9.06 11.68
CA GLY A 6 17.34 -8.44 12.98
C GLY A 6 16.24 -7.59 13.62
N ARG A 7 15.61 -6.68 12.85
CA ARG A 7 14.57 -5.79 13.40
C ARG A 7 13.19 -6.44 13.40
N ARG A 8 12.89 -7.28 12.40
CA ARG A 8 11.61 -8.01 12.30
C ARG A 8 11.50 -9.17 13.28
N ALA A 9 12.60 -9.86 13.59
CA ALA A 9 12.59 -10.93 14.60
C ALA A 9 12.36 -10.38 16.02
N ASN A 10 12.79 -9.15 16.31
CA ASN A 10 12.57 -8.53 17.63
C ASN A 10 11.13 -7.97 17.81
N LEU A 11 10.38 -7.74 16.73
CA LEU A 11 8.98 -7.27 16.82
C LEU A 11 8.03 -8.39 17.25
N VAL A 12 8.35 -9.65 16.94
CA VAL A 12 7.49 -10.79 17.27
C VAL A 12 7.38 -10.97 18.79
N PRO A 13 8.48 -11.04 19.56
CA PRO A 13 8.41 -11.12 21.02
C PRO A 13 7.66 -9.94 21.67
N ASP A 14 7.80 -8.72 21.15
CA ASP A 14 7.15 -7.54 21.71
C ASP A 14 5.62 -7.57 21.46
N VAL A 15 5.19 -7.97 20.27
CA VAL A 15 3.77 -8.12 19.93
C VAL A 15 3.17 -9.33 20.64
N GLU A 16 3.90 -10.45 20.76
CA GLU A 16 3.49 -11.62 21.52
C GLU A 16 3.24 -11.26 22.99
N GLN A 17 4.19 -10.57 23.64
CA GLN A 17 4.00 -10.08 25.01
C GLN A 17 2.79 -9.16 25.17
N LEU A 18 2.49 -8.35 24.16
CA LEU A 18 1.31 -7.48 24.19
C LEU A 18 0.02 -8.30 24.14
N VAL A 19 -0.07 -9.27 23.24
CA VAL A 19 -1.30 -10.06 23.07
C VAL A 19 -1.49 -11.14 24.14
N GLU A 20 -0.41 -11.62 24.76
CA GLU A 20 -0.46 -12.55 25.90
C GLU A 20 -1.05 -11.88 27.14
N ARG A 21 -0.90 -10.56 27.27
CA ARG A 21 -1.46 -9.79 28.39
C ARG A 21 -2.95 -9.48 28.25
N LEU A 22 -3.55 -9.77 27.10
CA LEU A 22 -4.98 -9.58 26.90
C LEU A 22 -5.76 -10.63 27.68
N THR A 23 -6.85 -10.20 28.32
CA THR A 23 -7.84 -11.09 28.90
C THR A 23 -8.58 -11.85 27.80
N GLN A 24 -9.33 -12.89 28.16
CA GLN A 24 -10.13 -13.66 27.20
C GLN A 24 -11.17 -12.80 26.46
N ASP A 25 -11.67 -11.74 27.11
CA ASP A 25 -12.59 -10.76 26.54
C ASP A 25 -11.88 -9.64 25.74
N GLY A 26 -10.55 -9.71 25.64
CA GLY A 26 -9.75 -8.76 24.86
C GLY A 26 -10.00 -8.90 23.36
N VAL A 27 -9.67 -7.85 22.61
CA VAL A 27 -9.80 -7.84 21.15
C VAL A 27 -8.43 -7.99 20.51
N VAL A 28 -8.27 -9.00 19.66
CA VAL A 28 -7.09 -9.18 18.82
C VAL A 28 -7.52 -9.26 17.38
N VAL A 29 -6.96 -8.39 16.53
CA VAL A 29 -7.15 -8.46 15.09
C VAL A 29 -5.81 -8.69 14.41
N LEU A 30 -5.72 -9.74 13.59
CA LEU A 30 -4.48 -10.18 12.96
C LEU A 30 -4.51 -10.01 11.45
N ASN A 31 -3.38 -9.59 10.87
CA ASN A 31 -3.18 -9.62 9.43
C ASN A 31 -2.86 -11.05 9.00
N TYR A 32 -3.84 -11.75 8.42
CA TYR A 32 -3.68 -13.14 8.02
C TYR A 32 -2.63 -13.32 6.91
N ASP A 33 -2.39 -12.29 6.11
CA ASP A 33 -1.42 -12.34 5.01
C ASP A 33 0.03 -12.14 5.48
N GLU A 34 0.23 -11.75 6.74
CA GLU A 34 1.55 -11.65 7.34
C GLU A 34 1.94 -12.97 8.01
N PRO A 35 2.99 -13.68 7.52
CA PRO A 35 3.37 -14.99 8.07
C PRO A 35 3.68 -14.97 9.57
N PHE A 36 4.22 -13.87 10.08
CA PHE A 36 4.51 -13.72 11.52
C PHE A 36 3.23 -13.52 12.33
N ALA A 37 2.27 -12.72 11.85
CA ALA A 37 1.00 -12.53 12.56
C ALA A 37 0.21 -13.84 12.69
N ARG A 38 0.33 -14.76 11.73
CA ARG A 38 -0.27 -16.10 11.81
C ARG A 38 0.36 -17.02 12.86
N GLN A 39 1.57 -16.71 13.34
CA GLN A 39 2.25 -17.48 14.39
C GLN A 39 1.85 -17.03 15.79
N VAL A 40 1.36 -15.80 15.93
CA VAL A 40 0.89 -15.24 17.20
C VAL A 40 -0.25 -16.11 17.76
N ARG A 41 -0.16 -16.45 19.05
CA ARG A 41 -1.16 -17.23 19.80
C ARG A 41 -1.69 -16.41 20.97
N PRO A 42 -2.64 -15.50 20.73
CA PRO A 42 -3.21 -14.67 21.79
C PRO A 42 -4.09 -15.49 22.75
N ASN A 43 -4.26 -14.98 23.98
CA ASN A 43 -5.21 -15.55 24.95
C ASN A 43 -6.68 -15.28 24.58
N ALA A 44 -6.94 -14.20 23.85
CA ALA A 44 -8.23 -13.89 23.24
C ALA A 44 -8.37 -14.57 21.87
N ALA A 45 -9.58 -14.93 21.47
CA ALA A 45 -9.82 -15.45 20.12
C ALA A 45 -9.56 -14.34 19.07
N PRO A 46 -8.60 -14.52 18.13
CA PRO A 46 -8.29 -13.48 17.18
C PRO A 46 -9.30 -13.44 16.03
N LEU A 47 -9.60 -12.23 15.56
CA LEU A 47 -10.27 -12.01 14.28
C LEU A 47 -9.21 -11.76 13.20
N SER A 48 -9.26 -12.47 12.10
CA SER A 48 -8.24 -12.42 11.05
C SER A 48 -8.74 -11.69 9.80
N VAL A 49 -7.91 -10.81 9.25
CA VAL A 49 -8.20 -9.99 8.07
C VAL A 49 -7.23 -10.31 6.95
N SER A 50 -7.75 -10.50 5.74
CA SER A 50 -6.99 -10.70 4.51
C SER A 50 -7.52 -9.82 3.38
N VAL A 51 -6.62 -9.40 2.49
CA VAL A 51 -6.95 -8.71 1.23
C VAL A 51 -6.34 -9.51 0.08
N ASP A 52 -7.20 -10.17 -0.68
CA ASP A 52 -6.81 -11.04 -1.77
C ASP A 52 -6.51 -10.24 -3.04
N THR A 53 -5.22 -10.08 -3.34
CA THR A 53 -4.74 -9.40 -4.54
C THR A 53 -4.41 -10.33 -5.70
N ASP A 54 -4.34 -11.65 -5.46
CA ASP A 54 -3.85 -12.64 -6.43
C ASP A 54 -4.79 -13.84 -6.65
N GLY A 55 -5.94 -13.87 -5.98
CA GLY A 55 -6.95 -14.93 -6.06
C GLY A 55 -6.60 -16.19 -5.27
N THR A 56 -5.56 -16.13 -4.43
CA THR A 56 -5.02 -17.30 -3.72
C THR A 56 -5.28 -17.26 -2.22
N ARG A 57 -5.99 -16.26 -1.70
CA ARG A 57 -6.14 -16.05 -0.24
C ARG A 57 -7.42 -16.68 0.31
N TYR A 58 -7.22 -17.61 1.25
CA TYR A 58 -8.29 -18.35 1.93
C TYR A 58 -7.94 -18.56 3.41
N GLY A 59 -8.96 -18.61 4.26
CA GLY A 59 -8.83 -18.99 5.68
C GLY A 59 -8.84 -17.85 6.69
N ALA A 60 -8.92 -16.58 6.25
CA ALA A 60 -9.18 -15.45 7.15
C ALA A 60 -10.68 -15.27 7.40
N ASP A 61 -11.04 -14.74 8.58
CA ASP A 61 -12.42 -14.47 8.97
C ASP A 61 -13.07 -13.41 8.08
N LEU A 62 -12.35 -12.30 7.86
CA LEU A 62 -12.69 -11.26 6.89
C LEU A 62 -11.72 -11.34 5.72
N THR A 63 -12.24 -11.56 4.52
CA THR A 63 -11.43 -11.56 3.29
C THR A 63 -12.04 -10.61 2.27
N ALA A 64 -11.33 -9.55 1.90
CA ALA A 64 -11.68 -8.78 0.71
C ALA A 64 -11.09 -9.42 -0.53
N TYR A 65 -11.86 -9.52 -1.61
CA TYR A 65 -11.48 -10.15 -2.87
C TYR A 65 -12.15 -9.42 -4.05
N ASN A 66 -11.85 -9.82 -5.28
CA ASN A 66 -12.36 -9.16 -6.50
C ASN A 66 -12.11 -7.65 -6.49
N LEU A 67 -10.87 -7.24 -6.20
CA LEU A 67 -10.54 -5.82 -6.06
C LEU A 67 -10.68 -5.06 -7.38
N ILE A 68 -11.34 -3.91 -7.33
CA ILE A 68 -11.45 -2.96 -8.43
C ILE A 68 -10.74 -1.69 -8.01
N LEU A 69 -9.62 -1.38 -8.66
CA LEU A 69 -8.87 -0.16 -8.40
C LEU A 69 -9.44 0.99 -9.25
N ALA A 70 -9.77 2.11 -8.61
CA ALA A 70 -10.17 3.38 -9.23
C ALA A 70 -9.31 4.51 -8.66
N LEU A 71 -9.29 5.68 -9.32
CA LEU A 71 -8.37 6.79 -8.97
C LEU A 71 -8.67 7.48 -7.64
N ASP A 72 -9.90 7.33 -7.14
CA ASP A 72 -10.41 7.98 -5.94
C ASP A 72 -10.90 6.98 -4.88
N LYS A 73 -10.96 5.68 -5.21
CA LYS A 73 -11.51 4.63 -4.35
C LYS A 73 -11.03 3.24 -4.74
N THR A 74 -11.25 2.30 -3.84
CA THR A 74 -11.06 0.86 -4.07
C THR A 74 -12.39 0.14 -3.89
N GLY A 75 -12.82 -0.57 -4.92
CA GLY A 75 -13.95 -1.49 -4.88
C GLY A 75 -13.50 -2.89 -4.47
N PHE A 76 -14.36 -3.63 -3.79
CA PHE A 76 -14.09 -5.01 -3.35
C PHE A 76 -15.39 -5.76 -3.06
N ASP A 77 -15.33 -7.08 -3.16
CA ASP A 77 -16.26 -7.97 -2.50
C ASP A 77 -15.67 -8.39 -1.16
N LEU A 78 -16.51 -8.63 -0.15
CA LEU A 78 -16.08 -9.05 1.18
C LEU A 78 -16.76 -10.37 1.56
N ARG A 79 -15.97 -11.31 2.07
CA ARG A 79 -16.45 -12.51 2.76
C ARG A 79 -16.26 -12.33 4.26
N TYR A 80 -17.31 -12.60 5.04
CA TYR A 80 -17.24 -12.73 6.50
C TYR A 80 -17.91 -14.03 6.93
N GLY A 81 -17.13 -14.99 7.42
CA GLY A 81 -17.63 -16.34 7.67
C GLY A 81 -18.23 -16.97 6.40
N LYS A 82 -19.55 -17.24 6.43
CA LYS A 82 -20.29 -17.80 5.28
C LYS A 82 -20.96 -16.72 4.41
N GLU A 83 -20.98 -15.48 4.87
CA GLU A 83 -21.67 -14.38 4.21
C GLU A 83 -20.78 -13.71 3.16
N ARG A 84 -21.42 -13.13 2.15
CA ARG A 84 -20.77 -12.41 1.06
C ARG A 84 -21.46 -11.07 0.87
N HIS A 85 -20.67 -10.01 0.88
CA HIS A 85 -21.11 -8.64 0.65
C HIS A 85 -20.40 -8.15 -0.62
N ILE A 86 -21.17 -8.01 -1.69
CA ILE A 86 -20.64 -7.69 -3.00
C ILE A 86 -20.67 -6.18 -3.27
N ALA A 87 -19.82 -5.73 -4.19
CA ALA A 87 -19.80 -4.36 -4.69
C ALA A 87 -19.67 -3.30 -3.58
N ARG A 88 -18.75 -3.53 -2.64
CA ARG A 88 -18.39 -2.55 -1.60
C ARG A 88 -17.31 -1.61 -2.12
N TRP A 89 -17.27 -0.41 -1.54
CA TRP A 89 -16.37 0.65 -1.94
C TRP A 89 -15.81 1.35 -0.71
N VAL A 90 -14.54 1.72 -0.78
CA VAL A 90 -13.88 2.58 0.21
C VAL A 90 -13.13 3.69 -0.53
N PRO A 91 -13.26 4.96 -0.13
CA PRO A 91 -12.56 6.10 -0.75
C PRO A 91 -11.10 6.15 -0.28
N LEU A 92 -10.39 5.02 -0.40
CA LEU A 92 -8.99 4.85 -0.05
C LEU A 92 -8.29 4.07 -1.17
N LEU A 93 -7.04 4.42 -1.46
CA LEU A 93 -6.33 3.89 -2.61
C LEU A 93 -5.43 2.71 -2.23
N GLY A 94 -5.69 1.57 -2.86
CA GLY A 94 -4.83 0.40 -2.84
C GLY A 94 -5.08 -0.56 -1.67
N ALA A 95 -4.64 -1.80 -1.87
CA ALA A 95 -4.86 -2.90 -0.92
C ALA A 95 -4.34 -2.60 0.49
N HIS A 96 -3.28 -1.79 0.61
CA HIS A 96 -2.66 -1.44 1.89
C HIS A 96 -3.54 -0.56 2.77
N GLN A 97 -4.27 0.39 2.19
CA GLN A 97 -5.26 1.16 2.92
C GLN A 97 -6.53 0.35 3.19
N LEU A 98 -6.90 -0.55 2.27
CA LEU A 98 -8.02 -1.47 2.47
C LEU A 98 -7.78 -2.40 3.68
N TYR A 99 -6.56 -2.90 3.88
CA TYR A 99 -6.22 -3.63 5.11
C TYR A 99 -6.54 -2.80 6.36
N ALA A 100 -6.05 -1.56 6.44
CA ALA A 100 -6.28 -0.71 7.60
C ALA A 100 -7.78 -0.45 7.86
N ALA A 101 -8.55 -0.22 6.79
CA ALA A 101 -9.99 -0.06 6.87
C ALA A 101 -10.70 -1.32 7.40
N LEU A 102 -10.35 -2.49 6.87
CA LEU A 102 -10.96 -3.76 7.28
C LEU A 102 -10.50 -4.22 8.67
N MET A 103 -9.29 -3.86 9.09
CA MET A 103 -8.86 -4.00 10.49
C MET A 103 -9.75 -3.17 11.42
N GLY A 104 -10.07 -1.93 11.02
CA GLY A 104 -11.01 -1.09 11.76
C GLY A 104 -12.41 -1.69 11.82
N VAL A 105 -12.91 -2.26 10.71
CA VAL A 105 -14.18 -3.01 10.70
C VAL A 105 -14.12 -4.18 11.67
N ALA A 106 -13.08 -5.00 11.61
CA ALA A 106 -12.87 -6.14 12.48
C ALA A 106 -12.87 -5.75 13.97
N VAL A 107 -12.21 -4.65 14.33
CA VAL A 107 -12.28 -4.09 15.70
C VAL A 107 -13.72 -3.69 16.05
N GLY A 108 -14.42 -2.99 15.15
CA GLY A 108 -15.81 -2.58 15.36
C GLY A 108 -16.77 -3.75 15.59
N LEU A 109 -16.61 -4.85 14.85
CA LEU A 109 -17.38 -6.08 15.03
C LEU A 109 -17.21 -6.64 16.45
N SER A 110 -15.99 -6.60 16.99
CA SER A 110 -15.71 -7.04 18.37
C SER A 110 -16.38 -6.17 19.44
N PHE A 111 -16.83 -4.96 19.09
CA PHE A 111 -17.63 -4.08 19.95
C PHE A 111 -19.13 -4.10 19.63
N GLY A 112 -19.59 -5.04 18.80
CA GLY A 112 -21.00 -5.23 18.48
C GLY A 112 -21.55 -4.26 17.43
N ILE A 113 -20.68 -3.59 16.66
CA ILE A 113 -21.11 -2.86 15.47
C ILE A 113 -21.48 -3.88 14.39
N GLU A 114 -22.66 -3.74 13.80
CA GLU A 114 -23.09 -4.63 12.72
C GLU A 114 -22.22 -4.46 11.47
N LEU A 115 -21.89 -5.57 10.79
CA LEU A 115 -21.00 -5.54 9.63
C LEU A 115 -21.52 -4.60 8.54
N GLU A 116 -22.81 -4.63 8.25
CA GLU A 116 -23.40 -3.79 7.21
C GLU A 116 -23.31 -2.30 7.57
N GLU A 117 -23.47 -1.94 8.86
CA GLU A 117 -23.27 -0.57 9.33
C GLU A 117 -21.80 -0.17 9.15
N ALA A 118 -20.85 -1.03 9.55
CA ALA A 118 -19.43 -0.77 9.39
C ALA A 118 -19.04 -0.56 7.91
N LEU A 119 -19.56 -1.40 7.00
CA LEU A 119 -19.34 -1.27 5.56
C LEU A 119 -19.95 0.01 4.97
N GLN A 120 -21.13 0.42 5.47
CA GLN A 120 -21.72 1.70 5.08
C GLN A 120 -20.84 2.87 5.53
N ARG A 121 -20.31 2.83 6.77
CA ARG A 121 -19.41 3.86 7.29
C ARG A 121 -18.10 3.95 6.51
N LEU A 122 -17.56 2.84 6.01
CA LEU A 122 -16.36 2.86 5.16
C LEU A 122 -16.50 3.79 3.95
N THR A 123 -17.70 3.90 3.37
CA THR A 123 -17.94 4.77 2.21
C THR A 123 -17.77 6.26 2.52
N THR A 124 -17.81 6.62 3.80
CA THR A 124 -17.74 8.01 4.28
C THR A 124 -16.35 8.42 4.77
N LEU A 125 -15.37 7.50 4.73
CA LEU A 125 -14.00 7.79 5.13
C LEU A 125 -13.39 8.90 4.25
N GLN A 126 -12.42 9.59 4.82
CA GLN A 126 -11.61 10.56 4.07
C GLN A 126 -10.15 10.10 4.09
N PRO A 127 -9.46 10.10 2.93
CA PRO A 127 -8.02 9.85 2.91
C PRO A 127 -7.28 10.83 3.82
N LEU A 128 -6.39 10.31 4.64
CA LEU A 128 -5.55 11.14 5.50
C LEU A 128 -4.52 11.91 4.66
N PRO A 129 -4.16 13.15 5.04
CA PRO A 129 -3.06 13.88 4.41
C PRO A 129 -1.77 13.05 4.37
N GLY A 130 -1.09 13.05 3.22
CA GLY A 130 0.14 12.31 3.02
C GLY A 130 0.03 10.78 3.00
N ARG A 131 -1.17 10.21 2.83
CA ARG A 131 -1.42 8.75 2.80
C ARG A 131 -2.17 8.34 1.55
N MET A 132 -1.48 8.31 0.40
CA MET A 132 -2.07 8.03 -0.91
C MET A 132 -3.35 8.84 -1.19
N ARG A 133 -3.35 10.12 -0.80
CA ARG A 133 -4.53 10.99 -0.91
C ARG A 133 -4.64 11.56 -2.33
N PRO A 134 -5.73 11.29 -3.06
CA PRO A 134 -5.97 11.94 -4.34
C PRO A 134 -6.34 13.41 -4.14
N LEU A 135 -5.71 14.28 -4.92
CA LEU A 135 -5.91 15.73 -4.93
C LEU A 135 -6.05 16.20 -6.37
N GLU A 136 -6.93 17.17 -6.60
CA GLU A 136 -7.02 17.86 -7.89
C GLU A 136 -5.78 18.72 -8.10
N GLY A 137 -5.15 18.54 -9.26
CA GLY A 137 -4.00 19.31 -9.71
C GLY A 137 -4.36 20.27 -10.84
N PRO A 138 -3.42 21.16 -11.21
CA PRO A 138 -3.62 22.10 -12.30
C PRO A 138 -3.85 21.37 -13.62
N ASN A 139 -4.64 21.98 -14.51
CA ASN A 139 -4.92 21.46 -15.86
C ASN A 139 -5.51 20.05 -15.88
N GLY A 140 -6.30 19.67 -14.86
CA GLY A 140 -6.90 18.34 -14.76
C GLY A 140 -5.93 17.23 -14.39
N ALA A 141 -4.74 17.58 -13.89
CA ALA A 141 -3.82 16.59 -13.32
C ALA A 141 -4.41 15.98 -12.04
N LEU A 142 -4.07 14.72 -11.77
CA LEU A 142 -4.31 14.08 -10.48
C LEU A 142 -3.00 14.06 -9.71
N ILE A 143 -3.01 14.61 -8.50
CA ILE A 143 -1.88 14.56 -7.57
C ILE A 143 -2.20 13.49 -6.54
N ILE A 144 -1.28 12.54 -6.35
CA ILE A 144 -1.36 11.57 -5.26
C ILE A 144 -0.40 12.03 -4.16
N ASP A 145 -0.95 12.54 -3.06
CA ASP A 145 -0.19 12.96 -1.88
C ASP A 145 0.10 11.75 -0.98
N ASP A 146 1.33 11.25 -1.04
CA ASP A 146 1.87 10.21 -0.16
C ASP A 146 3.12 10.71 0.60
N THR A 147 3.07 11.96 1.08
CA THR A 147 4.23 12.69 1.62
C THR A 147 4.52 12.44 3.11
N HIS A 148 3.71 11.67 3.83
CA HIS A 148 3.85 11.54 5.30
C HIS A 148 5.13 10.81 5.72
N THR A 149 5.37 9.60 5.20
CA THR A 149 6.56 8.81 5.52
C THR A 149 6.90 7.90 4.37
N SER A 150 8.13 7.99 3.89
CA SER A 150 8.62 7.10 2.83
C SER A 150 9.58 6.07 3.41
N ASN A 151 9.20 4.80 3.28
CA ASN A 151 10.05 3.65 3.50
C ASN A 151 9.92 2.71 2.28
N PRO A 152 10.87 1.78 2.06
CA PRO A 152 10.86 0.94 0.88
C PRO A 152 9.57 0.17 0.66
N SER A 153 8.95 -0.36 1.71
CA SER A 153 7.72 -1.13 1.60
C SER A 153 6.54 -0.25 1.18
N SER A 154 6.39 0.94 1.77
CA SER A 154 5.33 1.89 1.41
C SER A 154 5.46 2.35 -0.04
N LEU A 155 6.68 2.77 -0.44
CA LEU A 155 6.93 3.23 -1.80
C LEU A 155 6.68 2.13 -2.83
N ALA A 156 7.12 0.89 -2.57
CA ALA A 156 6.86 -0.24 -3.46
C ALA A 156 5.36 -0.47 -3.66
N ARG A 157 4.55 -0.36 -2.59
CA ARG A 157 3.08 -0.53 -2.65
C ARG A 157 2.41 0.60 -3.42
N ALA A 158 2.88 1.84 -3.24
CA ALA A 158 2.42 2.98 -4.01
C ALA A 158 2.73 2.81 -5.51
N LEU A 159 3.98 2.45 -5.85
CA LEU A 159 4.38 2.21 -7.25
C LEU A 159 3.61 1.05 -7.89
N ALA A 160 3.42 -0.05 -7.17
CA ALA A 160 2.61 -1.18 -7.65
C ALA A 160 1.16 -0.78 -7.92
N TYR A 161 0.55 0.00 -7.01
CA TYR A 161 -0.79 0.54 -7.22
C TYR A 161 -0.84 1.46 -8.45
N MET A 162 0.10 2.40 -8.57
CA MET A 162 0.16 3.29 -9.74
C MET A 162 0.39 2.52 -11.04
N GLY A 163 1.20 1.46 -11.02
CA GLY A 163 1.42 0.56 -12.15
C GLY A 163 0.15 -0.20 -12.55
N ALA A 164 -0.60 -0.72 -11.57
CA ALA A 164 -1.86 -1.42 -11.81
C ALA A 164 -2.97 -0.50 -12.36
N MET A 165 -2.92 0.79 -12.04
CA MET A 165 -3.84 1.79 -12.60
C MET A 165 -3.55 2.11 -14.07
N ARG A 166 -2.34 1.87 -14.58
CA ARG A 166 -2.01 2.20 -15.98
C ARG A 166 -2.80 1.32 -16.95
N PRO A 167 -3.25 1.86 -18.10
CA PRO A 167 -3.92 1.06 -19.12
C PRO A 167 -3.02 -0.11 -19.56
N GLN A 168 -3.50 -1.34 -19.41
CA GLN A 168 -2.80 -2.49 -19.97
C GLN A 168 -3.20 -2.71 -21.44
N PRO A 169 -2.30 -3.20 -22.32
CA PRO A 169 -2.60 -3.43 -23.74
C PRO A 169 -3.80 -4.36 -23.99
N SER A 170 -4.12 -5.22 -23.03
CA SER A 170 -5.24 -6.18 -23.05
C SER A 170 -6.56 -5.62 -22.52
N MET A 171 -6.56 -4.44 -21.88
CA MET A 171 -7.76 -3.81 -21.34
C MET A 171 -8.54 -3.19 -22.49
N LYS A 172 -9.48 -3.95 -23.07
CA LYS A 172 -10.58 -3.35 -23.84
C LYS A 172 -11.28 -2.37 -22.93
N GLU A 173 -11.55 -1.19 -23.46
CA GLU A 173 -12.29 -0.11 -22.81
C GLU A 173 -13.68 -0.62 -22.43
N THR A 174 -13.80 -1.26 -21.26
CA THR A 174 -15.08 -1.74 -20.76
C THR A 174 -15.81 -0.55 -20.17
N GLN A 175 -17.11 -0.45 -20.48
CA GLN A 175 -18.04 0.59 -20.04
C GLN A 175 -18.23 0.68 -18.51
N THR A 176 -17.42 -0.02 -17.72
CA THR A 176 -17.52 -0.13 -16.26
C THR A 176 -16.55 0.82 -15.56
N GLY A 177 -16.69 2.13 -15.77
CA GLY A 177 -16.19 3.18 -14.86
C GLY A 177 -14.71 3.16 -14.45
N GLN A 178 -13.87 2.33 -15.07
CA GLN A 178 -12.46 2.19 -14.74
C GLN A 178 -11.70 3.30 -15.47
N ILE A 179 -11.58 4.45 -14.81
CA ILE A 179 -10.80 5.57 -15.32
C ILE A 179 -9.33 5.19 -15.18
N SER A 180 -8.78 4.51 -16.18
CA SER A 180 -7.33 4.40 -16.33
C SER A 180 -6.80 5.81 -16.62
N PRO A 181 -5.85 6.35 -15.84
CA PRO A 181 -5.23 7.60 -16.19
C PRO A 181 -4.51 7.41 -17.53
N ARG A 182 -5.05 7.99 -18.59
CA ARG A 182 -4.40 8.09 -19.90
C ARG A 182 -3.15 8.99 -19.88
N GLY A 183 -2.78 9.49 -18.69
CA GLY A 183 -1.69 10.43 -18.46
C GLY A 183 -0.34 9.75 -18.22
N ARG A 184 0.71 10.57 -18.31
CA ARG A 184 2.07 10.21 -17.91
C ARG A 184 2.16 10.24 -16.38
N LEU A 185 2.78 9.22 -15.79
CA LEU A 185 3.07 9.24 -14.35
C LEU A 185 4.36 10.02 -14.09
N HIS A 186 4.25 11.10 -13.34
CA HIS A 186 5.38 11.88 -12.86
C HIS A 186 5.57 11.55 -11.37
N VAL A 187 6.76 11.07 -11.01
CA VAL A 187 7.07 10.64 -9.64
C VAL A 187 8.04 11.64 -9.02
N VAL A 188 7.67 12.19 -7.86
CA VAL A 188 8.50 13.14 -7.10
C VAL A 188 8.89 12.48 -5.78
N LEU A 189 10.19 12.37 -5.52
CA LEU A 189 10.73 11.63 -4.38
C LEU A 189 11.63 12.51 -3.52
N GLY A 190 11.35 12.50 -2.22
CA GLY A 190 12.31 12.89 -1.18
C GLY A 190 13.10 11.69 -0.67
N ASP A 191 13.95 11.92 0.31
CA ASP A 191 14.71 10.86 0.96
C ASP A 191 13.82 9.84 1.70
N LEU A 192 14.25 8.58 1.67
CA LEU A 192 13.65 7.53 2.49
C LEU A 192 14.08 7.73 3.94
N ALA A 193 13.11 7.78 4.85
CA ALA A 193 13.39 7.98 6.27
C ALA A 193 14.15 6.78 6.88
N ASP A 194 13.88 5.59 6.37
CA ASP A 194 14.58 4.35 6.74
C ASP A 194 14.66 3.42 5.52
N PRO A 195 15.83 3.31 4.87
CA PRO A 195 16.02 2.43 3.72
C PRO A 195 16.10 0.94 4.11
N GLY A 196 16.08 0.60 5.40
CA GLY A 196 16.12 -0.76 5.92
C GLY A 196 17.52 -1.38 5.97
N SER A 197 17.59 -2.60 6.51
CA SER A 197 18.86 -3.32 6.74
C SER A 197 19.61 -3.69 5.46
N ASP A 198 18.90 -3.82 4.33
CA ASP A 198 19.47 -4.06 3.01
C ASP A 198 19.12 -2.89 2.08
N ALA A 199 19.63 -1.71 2.44
CA ALA A 199 19.35 -0.46 1.75
C ALA A 199 19.67 -0.53 0.25
N GLN A 200 20.81 -1.14 -0.11
CA GLN A 200 21.22 -1.25 -1.52
C GLN A 200 20.24 -2.09 -2.33
N PHE A 201 19.88 -3.27 -1.84
CA PHE A 201 18.89 -4.13 -2.50
C PHE A 201 17.53 -3.44 -2.63
N ASN A 202 17.05 -2.82 -1.53
CA ASN A 202 15.77 -2.14 -1.52
C ASN A 202 15.71 -0.99 -2.54
N LEU A 203 16.75 -0.14 -2.58
CA LEU A 203 16.84 0.96 -3.54
C LEU A 203 16.90 0.44 -4.99
N MET A 204 17.61 -0.67 -5.21
CA MET A 204 17.74 -1.32 -6.52
C MET A 204 16.38 -1.81 -7.05
N GLU A 205 15.63 -2.56 -6.23
CA GLU A 205 14.31 -3.07 -6.60
C GLU A 205 13.28 -1.95 -6.80
N LEU A 206 13.32 -0.90 -5.98
CA LEU A 206 12.47 0.28 -6.16
C LEU A 206 12.82 1.04 -7.44
N GLY A 207 14.11 1.19 -7.76
CA GLY A 207 14.57 1.75 -9.02
C GLY A 207 14.01 0.99 -10.22
N LYS A 208 14.04 -0.35 -10.17
CA LYS A 208 13.45 -1.21 -11.19
C LYS A 208 11.94 -1.02 -11.32
N GLN A 209 11.19 -0.87 -10.22
CA GLN A 209 9.76 -0.57 -10.27
C GLN A 209 9.48 0.81 -10.88
N LEU A 210 10.27 1.83 -10.52
CA LEU A 210 10.16 3.18 -11.09
C LEU A 210 10.29 3.15 -12.62
N THR A 211 11.24 2.38 -13.16
CA THR A 211 11.43 2.19 -14.60
C THR A 211 10.17 1.72 -15.32
N GLN A 212 9.34 0.89 -14.68
CA GLN A 212 8.16 0.32 -15.30
C GLN A 212 6.97 1.29 -15.35
N VAL A 213 6.93 2.24 -14.41
CA VAL A 213 5.72 3.06 -14.19
C VAL A 213 5.92 4.53 -14.50
N ALA A 214 7.10 5.10 -14.25
CA ALA A 214 7.35 6.53 -14.32
C ALA A 214 7.75 7.00 -15.73
N ALA A 215 7.13 8.08 -16.19
CA ALA A 215 7.57 8.84 -17.37
C ALA A 215 8.56 9.95 -17.01
N THR A 216 8.52 10.43 -15.77
CA THR A 216 9.45 11.42 -15.23
C THR A 216 9.71 11.12 -13.77
N ILE A 217 10.96 11.22 -13.36
CA ILE A 217 11.39 11.04 -11.97
C ILE A 217 12.08 12.33 -11.53
N THR A 218 11.55 12.97 -10.50
CA THR A 218 12.14 14.14 -9.85
C THR A 218 12.59 13.75 -8.45
N THR A 219 13.84 14.03 -8.09
CA THR A 219 14.39 13.62 -6.80
C THR A 219 15.02 14.78 -6.05
N GLN A 220 14.87 14.76 -4.73
CA GLN A 220 15.47 15.71 -3.80
C GLN A 220 16.03 14.92 -2.60
N GLY A 221 17.36 14.86 -2.47
CA GLY A 221 18.02 14.11 -1.40
C GLY A 221 18.90 12.97 -1.91
N ASP A 222 19.69 12.38 -1.01
CA ASP A 222 20.76 11.44 -1.35
C ASP A 222 20.23 10.04 -1.69
N SER A 223 19.34 9.50 -0.87
CA SER A 223 18.67 8.22 -1.12
C SER A 223 17.69 8.32 -2.29
N ALA A 224 17.04 9.47 -2.47
CA ALA A 224 16.19 9.73 -3.63
C ALA A 224 17.01 9.74 -4.93
N ALA A 225 18.19 10.38 -4.92
CA ALA A 225 19.10 10.33 -6.05
C ALA A 225 19.60 8.91 -6.34
N ALA A 226 19.87 8.10 -5.31
CA ALA A 226 20.21 6.70 -5.47
C ALA A 226 19.08 5.88 -6.13
N LEU A 227 17.81 6.12 -5.79
CA LEU A 227 16.65 5.52 -6.46
C LEU A 227 16.60 5.89 -7.95
N ALA A 228 16.77 7.16 -8.26
CA ALA A 228 16.84 7.65 -9.63
C ALA A 228 17.97 7.00 -10.42
N ARG A 229 19.15 6.86 -9.80
CA ARG A 229 20.29 6.17 -10.42
C ARG A 229 19.99 4.70 -10.67
N ALA A 230 19.43 4.00 -9.69
CA ALA A 230 19.03 2.61 -9.84
C ALA A 230 18.00 2.41 -10.97
N ALA A 231 17.08 3.35 -11.16
CA ALA A 231 16.16 3.33 -12.30
C ALA A 231 16.89 3.49 -13.64
N LEU A 232 17.86 4.41 -13.74
CA LEU A 232 18.69 4.58 -14.93
C LEU A 232 19.52 3.34 -15.26
N ASP A 233 20.15 2.73 -14.26
CA ASP A 233 20.96 1.52 -14.44
C ASP A 233 20.10 0.33 -14.92
N HIS A 234 18.79 0.36 -14.64
CA HIS A 234 17.79 -0.58 -15.19
C HIS A 234 17.20 -0.18 -16.55
N GLY A 235 17.76 0.84 -17.22
CA GLY A 235 17.32 1.27 -18.54
C GLY A 235 16.03 2.09 -18.54
N SER A 236 15.77 2.86 -17.48
CA SER A 236 14.58 3.74 -17.43
C SER A 236 14.57 4.72 -18.60
N PRO A 237 13.46 4.78 -19.36
CA PRO A 237 13.25 5.81 -20.38
C PRO A 237 12.76 7.14 -19.79
N ALA A 238 12.60 7.23 -18.47
CA ALA A 238 12.03 8.39 -17.81
C ALA A 238 12.95 9.61 -17.92
N GLN A 239 12.35 10.79 -18.07
CA GLN A 239 13.08 12.05 -17.88
C GLN A 239 13.49 12.19 -16.41
N LEU A 240 14.75 12.49 -16.14
CA LEU A 240 15.28 12.60 -14.79
C LEU A 240 15.62 14.04 -14.41
N TYR A 241 15.09 14.49 -13.29
CA TYR A 241 15.41 15.78 -12.66
C TYR A 241 15.90 15.55 -11.24
N ALA A 242 17.21 15.44 -11.06
CA ALA A 242 17.81 15.22 -9.74
C ALA A 242 18.33 16.54 -9.16
N ARG A 243 17.90 16.89 -7.94
CA ARG A 243 18.51 17.95 -7.13
C ARG A 243 19.18 17.33 -5.91
N HIS A 244 20.50 17.31 -5.92
CA HIS A 244 21.30 17.01 -4.74
C HIS A 244 21.51 18.28 -3.91
N LEU A 245 21.53 18.14 -2.59
CA LEU A 245 21.90 19.22 -1.66
C LEU A 245 23.40 19.59 -1.72
N PHE A 246 24.21 18.87 -2.49
CA PHE A 246 25.56 19.30 -2.85
C PHE A 246 25.59 19.86 -4.28
N ARG A 247 25.92 21.16 -4.40
CA ARG A 247 26.27 21.81 -5.66
C ARG A 247 27.44 21.06 -6.32
N PHE A 248 27.16 20.10 -7.19
CA PHE A 248 28.11 19.73 -8.23
C PHE A 248 27.66 20.37 -9.54
N ARG A 249 28.42 21.39 -9.93
CA ARG A 249 28.34 22.04 -11.23
C ARG A 249 28.77 20.99 -12.26
N ILE A 250 27.85 20.52 -13.10
CA ILE A 250 28.22 19.72 -14.27
C ILE A 250 28.87 20.69 -15.26
N PRO A 251 30.14 20.50 -15.67
CA PRO A 251 30.73 21.30 -16.74
C PRO A 251 30.02 20.97 -18.06
N SER A 252 29.74 22.03 -18.81
CA SER A 252 29.21 22.04 -20.17
C SER A 252 30.02 21.18 -21.14
#